data_AF-A0A9Q4C4P3-F1
#
_entry.id   AF-A0A9Q4C4P3-F1
#
_cell.length_a   1.000
_cell.length_b   1.000
_cell.length_c   1.000
_cell.angle_alpha   90.00
_cell.angle_beta   90.00
_cell.angle_gamma   90.00
#
_symmetry.space_group_name_H-M   'P 1'
#
loop_
_entity.id
_entity.type
_entity.pdbx_description
1 polymer ?
#
loop_
_entity_poly.entity_id
_entity_poly.type
_entity_poly.pdbx_seq_one_letter_code
_entity_poly.pdbx_strand_id
1 'polypeptide(L)' 'MSDIRLNDADEAILKELEHGRVTAVYLDRRIDWSREYITQRLRRMEEHGIVENLESTGLYELNRSPSI' A
#
# COMPACT_ATOMS: atom_id res chain seq x y z
N MET A 1 -1.61 14.02 -11.40
CA MET A 1 -2.06 12.74 -10.85
C MET A 1 -1.78 11.69 -11.89
N SER A 2 -0.69 10.95 -11.73
CA SER A 2 -0.25 9.98 -12.71
C SER A 2 -1.08 8.71 -12.53
N ASP A 3 -1.89 8.34 -13.53
CA ASP A 3 -2.67 7.10 -13.54
C ASP A 3 -1.73 5.89 -13.44
N ILE A 4 -1.52 5.39 -12.22
CA ILE A 4 -0.89 4.10 -12.02
C ILE A 4 -1.90 3.02 -12.38
N ARG A 5 -1.53 2.14 -13.31
CA ARG A 5 -2.26 0.90 -13.52
C ARG A 5 -1.97 -0.05 -12.37
N LEU A 6 -2.97 -0.27 -11.52
CA LEU A 6 -2.89 -1.23 -10.43
C LEU A 6 -2.79 -2.66 -10.97
N ASN A 7 -2.09 -3.51 -10.25
CA ASN A 7 -2.03 -4.95 -10.51
C ASN A 7 -2.62 -5.76 -9.36
N ASP A 8 -2.70 -7.08 -9.53
CA ASP A 8 -3.28 -8.02 -8.56
C ASP A 8 -2.65 -7.90 -7.16
N ALA A 9 -1.36 -7.57 -7.09
CA ALA A 9 -0.68 -7.35 -5.80
C ALA A 9 -1.12 -6.03 -5.15
N ASP A 10 -1.23 -4.95 -5.91
CA ASP A 10 -1.76 -3.68 -5.38
C ASP A 10 -3.19 -3.84 -4.89
N GLU A 11 -4.05 -4.50 -5.66
CA GLU A 11 -5.44 -4.74 -5.28
C GLU A 11 -5.54 -5.54 -3.98
N ALA A 12 -4.71 -6.58 -3.83
CA ALA A 12 -4.62 -7.35 -2.60
C ALA A 12 -4.14 -6.51 -1.40
N ILE A 13 -3.14 -5.64 -1.61
CA ILE A 13 -2.64 -4.73 -0.57
C ILE A 13 -3.71 -3.70 -0.18
N LEU A 14 -4.38 -3.09 -1.15
CA LEU A 14 -5.43 -2.09 -0.92
C LEU A 14 -6.60 -2.68 -0.16
N LYS A 15 -7.00 -3.91 -0.47
CA LYS A 15 -8.03 -4.63 0.28
C LYS A 15 -7.66 -4.82 1.75
N GLU A 16 -6.41 -5.13 2.07
CA GLU A 16 -5.97 -5.21 3.46
C GLU A 16 -5.95 -3.83 4.13
N LEU A 17 -5.53 -2.79 3.40
CA LEU A 17 -5.53 -1.42 3.87
C LEU A 17 -6.94 -0.83 4.10
N GLU A 18 -7.98 -1.33 3.43
CA GLU A 18 -9.38 -0.96 3.72
C GLU A 18 -9.77 -1.29 5.17
N HIS A 19 -9.16 -2.33 5.75
CA HIS A 19 -9.40 -2.79 7.12
C HIS A 19 -8.57 -2.03 8.17
N GLY A 20 -7.62 -1.19 7.75
CA GLY A 20 -6.79 -0.39 8.65
C GLY A 20 -5.34 -0.30 8.20
N ARG A 21 -4.46 0.04 9.14
CA ARG A 21 -3.03 0.21 8.86
C ARG A 21 -2.34 -1.13 8.71
N VAL A 22 -1.38 -1.20 7.80
CA VAL A 22 -0.63 -2.43 7.52
C VAL A 22 0.88 -2.18 7.55
N THR A 23 1.64 -3.25 7.73
CA THR A 23 3.08 -3.26 7.46
C THR A 23 3.39 -4.29 6.39
N ALA A 24 4.52 -4.17 5.70
CA ALA A 24 4.93 -5.20 4.73
C ALA A 24 5.05 -6.61 5.36
N VAL A 25 5.45 -6.69 6.64
CA VAL A 25 5.53 -7.96 7.38
C VAL A 25 4.15 -8.55 7.66
N TYR A 26 3.16 -7.69 7.93
CA TYR A 26 1.78 -8.12 8.11
C TYR A 26 1.19 -8.67 6.82
N LEU A 27 1.43 -8.00 5.70
CA LEU A 27 0.93 -8.38 4.37
C LEU A 27 1.56 -9.68 3.87
N ASP A 28 2.87 -9.86 4.04
CA ASP A 28 3.63 -11.06 3.63
C ASP A 28 3.07 -12.37 4.26
N ARG A 29 2.31 -12.27 5.35
CA ARG A 29 1.64 -13.41 6.00
C ARG A 29 0.22 -13.67 5.52
N ARG A 30 -0.33 -12.80 4.66
CA ARG A 30 -1.77 -12.76 4.34
C ARG A 30 -2.06 -12.76 2.85
N ILE A 31 -1.13 -12.27 2.04
CA ILE A 31 -1.26 -12.26 0.58
C ILE A 31 -0.08 -13.02 -0.04
N ASP A 32 -0.32 -13.66 -1.18
CA ASP A 32 0.63 -14.58 -1.82
C ASP A 32 1.68 -13.84 -2.67
N TRP A 33 2.38 -12.90 -2.02
CA TRP A 33 3.43 -12.10 -2.62
C TRP A 33 4.59 -11.97 -1.65
N SER A 34 5.81 -11.97 -2.17
CA SER A 34 6.99 -11.80 -1.31
C SER A 34 7.00 -10.42 -0.66
N ARG A 35 7.46 -10.34 0.59
CA ARG A 35 7.70 -9.06 1.30
C ARG A 35 8.48 -8.02 0.48
N GLU A 36 9.47 -8.45 -0.29
CA GLU A 36 10.25 -7.55 -1.16
C GLU A 36 9.36 -6.92 -2.22
N TYR A 37 8.55 -7.74 -2.91
CA TYR A 37 7.62 -7.27 -3.93
C TYR A 37 6.55 -6.36 -3.33
N ILE A 38 5.97 -6.74 -2.19
CA ILE A 38 5.01 -5.93 -1.43
C ILE A 38 5.61 -4.56 -1.09
N THR A 39 6.86 -4.52 -0.61
CA THR A 39 7.53 -3.26 -0.27
C THR A 39 7.73 -2.37 -1.50
N GLN A 40 8.09 -2.96 -2.65
CA GLN A 40 8.18 -2.23 -3.91
C GLN A 40 6.82 -1.64 -4.33
N ARG A 41 5.73 -2.43 -4.21
CA ARG A 41 4.37 -1.98 -4.56
C ARG A 41 3.90 -0.85 -3.64
N LEU A 42 4.10 -0.98 -2.33
CA LEU A 42 3.75 0.06 -1.35
C LEU A 42 4.45 1.39 -1.64
N ARG A 43 5.76 1.37 -1.90
CA ARG A 43 6.52 2.58 -2.29
C ARG A 43 5.98 3.20 -3.57
N ARG A 44 5.68 2.39 -4.58
CA ARG A 44 5.11 2.88 -5.83
C ARG A 44 3.74 3.51 -5.62
N MET A 45 2.88 2.92 -4.80
CA MET A 45 1.57 3.51 -4.46
C MET A 45 1.73 4.81 -3.65
N GLU A 46 2.73 4.90 -2.77
CA GLU A 46 3.08 6.10 -2.02
C GLU A 46 3.56 7.24 -2.94
N GLU A 47 4.44 6.96 -3.90
CA GLU A 47 4.88 7.92 -4.93
C GLU A 47 3.72 8.51 -5.74
N HIS A 48 2.64 7.74 -5.89
CA HIS A 48 1.41 8.15 -6.57
C HIS A 48 0.34 8.72 -5.63
N GLY A 49 0.62 8.81 -4.33
CA GLY A 49 -0.27 9.38 -3.32
C GLY A 49 -1.48 8.53 -2.96
N ILE A 50 -1.48 7.23 -3.27
CA ILE A 50 -2.59 6.30 -2.95
C ILE A 50 -2.52 5.85 -1.49
N VAL A 51 -1.32 5.67 -0.98
CA VAL A 51 -1.03 5.29 0.41
C VAL A 51 -0.01 6.25 0.99
N GLU A 52 0.09 6.30 2.31
CA GLU A 52 1.10 7.07 3.03
C GLU A 52 1.90 6.15 3.97
N ASN A 53 3.22 6.28 3.99
CA ASN A 53 4.08 5.65 4.99
C ASN A 53 4.25 6.58 6.20
N LEU A 54 3.54 6.27 7.28
CA LEU A 54 3.49 7.11 8.47
C LEU A 54 4.89 7.26 9.06
N GLU A 55 5.37 8.52 9.11
CA GLU A 55 6.67 8.90 9.68
C GLU A 55 7.85 8.07 9.10
N SER A 56 7.72 7.57 7.86
CA SER A 56 8.71 6.67 7.24
C SER A 56 9.01 5.39 8.03
N THR A 57 8.07 4.91 8.85
CA THR A 57 8.25 3.75 9.75
C THR A 57 8.02 2.38 9.10
N GLY A 58 7.43 2.35 7.92
CA GLY A 58 6.94 1.14 7.26
C GLY A 58 5.52 0.74 7.67
N LEU A 59 4.81 1.63 8.39
CA LEU A 59 3.38 1.53 8.70
C LEU A 59 2.61 2.33 7.66
N TYR A 60 1.82 1.66 6.84
CA TYR A 60 1.10 2.26 5.72
C TYR A 60 -0.39 2.41 6.03
N GLU A 61 -0.98 3.50 5.54
CA GLU A 61 -2.43 3.71 5.52
C GLU A 61 -2.92 4.20 4.16
N LEU A 62 -4.21 3.99 3.86
CA LEU A 62 -4.84 4.57 2.66
C LEU A 62 -4.84 6.09 2.79
N ASN A 63 -4.38 6.77 1.75
CA ASN A 63 -4.55 8.20 1.64
C ASN A 63 -6.02 8.48 1.31
N ARG A 64 -6.81 8.79 2.35
CA ARG A 64 -8.24 9.12 2.23
C ARG A 64 -8.49 10.61 2.04
N SER A 65 -7.48 11.38 1.63
CA SER A 65 -7.62 12.83 1.42
C SER A 65 -8.96 13.14 0.72
N PRO A 66 -9.92 13.78 1.40
CA PRO A 66 -11.08 14.30 0.70
C PRO A 66 -10.52 15.35 -0.25
N SER A 67 -10.83 15.23 -1.55
CA SER A 67 -10.58 16.34 -2.46
C SER A 67 -11.43 17.51 -1.99
N ILE A 68 -10.81 18.46 -1.28
CA ILE A 68 -11.38 19.78 -0.96
C ILE A 68 -10.86 20.76 -1.99
#